data_AF-A0A9E5VRS4-F1
#
_entry.id   AF-A0A9E5VRS4-F1
#
_cell.length_a   1.000
_cell.length_b   1.000
_cell.length_c   1.000
_cell.angle_alpha   90.00
_cell.angle_beta   90.00
_cell.angle_gamma   90.00
#
_symmetry.space_group_name_H-M   'P 1'
#
loop_
_entity.id
_entity.type
_entity.pdbx_description
1 polymer ?
#
loop_
_entity_poly.entity_id
_entity_poly.type
_entity_poly.pdbx_seq_one_letter_code
_entity_poly.pdbx_strand_id
1 'polypeptide(L)'
;MSKMLKVTPTDDYTLIVEFENGNLIVFNMKDLIETMPYSSLKDLNRFKNITLEEKAICWPDPIPGKAALYPIRLTVDNMLFAIRE
;
A
#
# COMPACT_ATOMS: atom_id res chain seq x y z
N MET A 1 -10.00 -13.51 10.09
CA MET A 1 -9.20 -12.42 9.52
C MET A 1 -10.07 -11.76 8.48
N SER A 2 -10.37 -10.48 8.62
CA SER A 2 -11.21 -9.74 7.68
C SER A 2 -10.49 -9.61 6.34
N LYS A 3 -11.13 -10.00 5.24
CA LYS A 3 -10.58 -9.82 3.89
C LYS A 3 -10.76 -8.36 3.46
N MET A 4 -9.75 -7.83 2.78
CA MET A 4 -9.87 -6.53 2.11
C MET A 4 -10.80 -6.70 0.92
N LEU A 5 -11.90 -5.96 0.93
CA LEU A 5 -12.87 -5.94 -0.16
C LEU A 5 -12.38 -5.04 -1.29
N LYS A 6 -11.87 -3.85 -0.92
CA LYS A 6 -11.47 -2.82 -1.87
C LYS A 6 -10.40 -1.93 -1.27
N VAL A 7 -9.49 -1.45 -2.11
CA VAL A 7 -8.50 -0.44 -1.73
C VAL A 7 -8.56 0.70 -2.72
N THR A 8 -8.67 1.92 -2.21
CA THR A 8 -8.72 3.13 -3.02
C THR A 8 -7.54 4.04 -2.63
N PRO A 9 -6.56 4.23 -3.52
CA PRO A 9 -5.47 5.16 -3.30
C PRO A 9 -5.93 6.59 -3.62
N THR A 10 -5.55 7.55 -2.77
CA THR A 10 -5.88 8.97 -2.92
C THR A 10 -4.64 9.78 -3.29
N ASP A 11 -4.84 10.94 -3.92
CA ASP A 11 -3.76 11.89 -4.29
C ASP A 11 -2.92 12.37 -3.10
N ASP A 12 -3.42 12.26 -1.87
CA ASP A 12 -2.72 12.66 -0.65
C ASP A 12 -1.82 11.54 -0.07
N TYR A 13 -1.49 10.51 -0.86
CA TYR A 13 -0.75 9.31 -0.42
C TYR A 13 -1.43 8.55 0.73
N THR A 14 -2.76 8.62 0.78
CA THR A 14 -3.59 7.86 1.71
C THR A 14 -4.23 6.67 0.99
N LEU A 15 -4.28 5.54 1.69
CA LEU A 15 -4.95 4.33 1.25
C LEU A 15 -6.22 4.12 2.07
N ILE A 16 -7.33 4.05 1.35
CA ILE A 16 -8.63 3.74 1.94
C ILE A 16 -8.88 2.25 1.71
N VAL A 17 -8.74 1.46 2.76
CA VAL A 17 -8.95 0.01 2.75
C VAL A 17 -10.33 -0.29 3.31
N GLU A 18 -11.21 -0.79 2.46
CA GLU A 18 -12.54 -1.28 2.81
C GLU A 18 -12.49 -2.80 3.01
N PHE A 19 -12.98 -3.27 4.14
CA PHE A 19 -13.03 -4.68 4.51
C PHE A 19 -14.44 -5.23 4.30
N GLU A 20 -14.54 -6.54 4.09
CA GLU A 20 -15.84 -7.22 3.89
C GLU A 20 -16.83 -6.99 5.05
N ASN A 21 -16.32 -6.75 6.26
CA ASN A 21 -17.10 -6.51 7.47
C ASN A 21 -17.72 -5.10 7.51
N GLY A 22 -17.62 -4.29 6.45
CA GLY A 22 -18.00 -2.87 6.44
C GLY A 22 -17.06 -1.96 7.23
N ASN A 23 -15.90 -2.47 7.64
CA ASN A 23 -14.86 -1.67 8.30
C ASN A 23 -14.04 -0.94 7.24
N LEU A 24 -13.69 0.31 7.50
CA LEU A 24 -12.90 1.12 6.61
C LEU A 24 -11.71 1.69 7.39
N ILE A 25 -10.51 1.42 6.90
CA ILE A 25 -9.27 1.93 7.48
C ILE A 25 -8.68 2.94 6.51
N VAL A 26 -8.37 4.12 7.03
CA VAL A 26 -7.60 5.13 6.30
C VAL A 26 -6.16 5.04 6.79
N PHE A 27 -5.26 4.68 5.89
CA PHE A 27 -3.85 4.53 6.21
C PHE A 27 -3.04 5.59 5.47
N ASN A 28 -2.33 6.41 6.22
CA ASN A 28 -1.48 7.44 5.65
C ASN A 28 -0.10 6.85 5.34
N MET A 29 0.29 6.81 4.06
CA MET A 29 1.62 6.34 3.67
C MET A 29 2.64 7.47 3.58
N LYS A 30 2.30 8.74 3.86
CA LYS A 30 3.23 9.87 3.73
C LYS A 30 4.56 9.64 4.46
N ASP A 31 4.54 9.23 5.73
CA ASP A 31 5.78 8.91 6.45
C ASP A 31 6.51 7.71 5.84
N LEU A 32 5.77 6.66 5.49
CA LEU A 32 6.36 5.45 4.90
C LEU A 32 7.05 5.75 3.58
N ILE A 33 6.43 6.50 2.67
CA ILE A 33 7.03 6.85 1.37
C ILE A 33 8.26 7.75 1.51
N GLU A 34 8.57 8.30 2.67
CA GLU A 34 9.85 8.97 2.91
C GLU A 34 10.98 7.98 3.24
N THR A 35 10.62 6.78 3.67
CA THR A 35 11.54 5.69 4.02
C THR A 35 11.74 4.69 2.87
N MET A 36 12.89 4.02 2.82
CA MET A 36 13.07 2.87 1.92
C MET A 36 12.36 1.63 2.49
N PRO A 37 11.71 0.79 1.67
CA PRO A 37 11.68 0.78 0.20
C PRO A 37 10.56 1.61 -0.47
N TYR A 38 9.71 2.28 0.31
CA TYR A 38 8.53 2.99 -0.20
C TYR A 38 8.84 4.33 -0.87
N SER A 39 10.08 4.82 -0.80
CA SER A 39 10.54 6.04 -1.50
C SER A 39 10.19 6.09 -2.98
N SER A 40 10.06 4.93 -3.62
CA SER A 40 9.68 4.83 -5.03
C SER A 40 8.18 5.04 -5.29
N LEU A 41 7.35 5.06 -4.23
CA LEU A 41 5.93 5.41 -4.28
C LEU A 41 5.70 6.93 -4.15
N LYS A 42 6.76 7.74 -4.01
CA LYS A 42 6.63 9.20 -4.12
C LYS A 42 6.06 9.62 -5.48
N ASP A 43 6.21 8.79 -6.51
CA ASP A 43 5.52 9.01 -7.78
C ASP A 43 4.03 8.65 -7.66
N LEU A 44 3.15 9.64 -7.83
CA LEU A 44 1.70 9.46 -7.70
C LEU A 44 1.13 8.45 -8.71
N ASN A 45 1.66 8.37 -9.94
CA ASN A 45 1.19 7.38 -10.90
C ASN A 45 1.46 5.98 -10.39
N ARG A 46 2.62 5.80 -9.75
CA ARG A 46 2.99 4.53 -9.16
C ARG A 46 2.20 4.23 -7.91
N PHE A 47 2.04 5.19 -7.00
CA PHE A 47 1.23 5.03 -5.80
C PHE A 47 -0.22 4.61 -6.13
N LYS A 48 -0.82 5.20 -7.16
CA LYS A 48 -2.17 4.86 -7.63
C LYS A 48 -2.26 3.52 -8.34
N ASN A 49 -1.14 3.03 -8.89
CA ASN A 49 -1.06 1.73 -9.56
C ASN A 49 -0.91 0.61 -8.52
N ILE A 50 -1.98 0.36 -7.77
CA ILE A 50 -2.07 -0.73 -6.81
C ILE A 50 -2.71 -1.96 -7.43
N THR A 51 -2.20 -3.12 -7.01
CA THR A 51 -2.82 -4.42 -7.21
C THR A 51 -3.29 -4.94 -5.87
N LEU A 52 -4.60 -5.15 -5.74
CA LEU A 52 -5.17 -5.77 -4.55
C LEU A 52 -5.02 -7.29 -4.65
N GLU A 53 -4.24 -7.88 -3.75
CA GLU A 53 -4.18 -9.31 -3.52
C GLU A 53 -5.06 -9.71 -2.32
N GLU A 54 -5.26 -11.01 -2.10
CA GLU A 54 -6.19 -11.54 -1.10
C GLU A 54 -5.94 -11.01 0.33
N LYS A 55 -4.68 -10.70 0.66
CA LYS A 55 -4.25 -10.21 2.00
C LYS A 55 -3.18 -9.12 1.94
N ALA A 56 -2.87 -8.60 0.76
CA ALA A 56 -1.84 -7.58 0.59
C ALA A 56 -2.19 -6.59 -0.52
N ILE A 57 -1.65 -5.38 -0.41
CA ILE A 57 -1.62 -4.38 -1.46
C ILE A 57 -0.23 -4.44 -2.07
N CYS A 58 -0.15 -4.70 -3.37
CA CYS A 58 1.10 -4.85 -4.09
C CYS A 58 1.24 -3.76 -5.13
N TRP A 59 2.43 -3.16 -5.22
CA TRP A 59 2.77 -2.22 -6.28
C TRP A 59 3.66 -2.90 -7.33
N PRO A 60 3.39 -2.69 -8.62
CA PRO A 60 4.25 -3.20 -9.68
C PRO A 60 5.61 -2.50 -9.65
N ASP A 61 6.62 -3.17 -10.20
CA ASP A 61 7.99 -2.69 -10.27
C ASP A 61 8.10 -1.33 -10.98
N PRO A 62 9.07 -0.47 -10.57
CA PRO A 62 9.21 0.88 -11.12
C PRO A 62 9.70 0.86 -12.56
N ILE A 63 10.49 -0.15 -12.91
CA ILE A 63 11.28 -0.19 -14.13
C ILE A 63 11.12 -1.58 -14.74
N PRO A 64 10.54 -1.70 -15.95
CA PRO A 64 10.58 -2.96 -16.69
C PRO A 64 12.05 -3.30 -17.00
N GLY A 65 12.55 -4.41 -16.46
CA GLY A 65 13.92 -4.89 -16.70
C GLY A 65 14.98 -4.50 -15.66
N LYS A 66 14.64 -3.68 -14.66
CA LYS A 66 15.38 -3.62 -13.39
C LYS A 66 14.48 -4.22 -12.33
N ALA A 67 14.78 -5.44 -11.90
CA ALA A 67 14.21 -5.94 -10.66
C ALA A 67 14.57 -4.93 -9.58
N ALA A 68 13.60 -4.15 -9.08
CA ALA A 68 13.72 -3.77 -7.69
C ALA A 68 13.81 -5.11 -6.96
N LEU A 69 14.78 -5.27 -6.06
CA LEU A 69 15.07 -6.58 -5.46
C LEU A 69 13.80 -7.25 -4.89
N TYR A 70 12.76 -6.46 -4.54
CA TYR A 70 11.45 -6.95 -4.13
C TYR A 70 10.32 -5.99 -4.56
N PRO A 71 9.16 -6.51 -5.03
CA PRO A 71 7.95 -5.70 -5.21
C PRO A 71 7.49 -5.18 -3.85
N ILE A 72 7.03 -3.93 -3.81
CA ILE A 72 6.55 -3.31 -2.56
C ILE A 72 5.22 -3.96 -2.20
N ARG A 73 5.15 -4.54 -0.99
CA ARG A 73 3.94 -5.19 -0.46
C ARG A 73 3.57 -4.60 0.88
N LEU A 74 2.34 -4.13 0.99
CA LEU A 74 1.75 -3.66 2.23
C LEU A 74 0.65 -4.63 2.66
N THR A 75 0.89 -5.35 3.75
CA THR A 75 -0.12 -6.21 4.38
C THR A 75 -0.83 -5.45 5.49
N VAL A 76 -2.00 -5.94 5.88
CA VAL A 76 -2.72 -5.42 7.06
C VAL A 76 -1.84 -5.50 8.33
N ASP A 77 -1.01 -6.53 8.44
CA ASP A 77 -0.07 -6.70 9.55
C ASP A 77 0.97 -5.56 9.60
N ASN A 78 1.58 -5.20 8.46
CA ASN A 78 2.48 -4.04 8.37
C ASN A 78 1.79 -2.74 8.77
N MET A 79 0.52 -2.55 8.37
CA MET A 79 -0.26 -1.38 8.76
C MET A 79 -0.52 -1.35 10.28
N LEU A 80 -0.91 -2.48 10.87
CA LEU A 80 -1.14 -2.62 12.30
C LEU A 80 0.15 -2.44 13.11
N PHE A 81 1.27 -2.90 12.59
CA PHE A 81 2.59 -2.68 13.18
C PHE A 81 2.95 -1.20 13.19
N ALA A 82 2.77 -0.51 12.07
CA ALA A 82 3.06 0.92 11.95
C ALA A 82 2.17 1.83 12.83
N ILE A 83 0.98 1.39 13.21
CA ILE A 83 0.07 2.15 14.08
C ILE A 83 0.36 1.91 15.58
N ARG A 84 1.15 0.87 15.93
CA ARG A 84 1.41 0.48 17.33
C ARG A 84 2.59 1.20 17.99
N GLU A 85 3.40 1.94 17.23
CA GLU A 85 4.48 2.81 17.74
C GLU A 85 3.99 4.26 17.89
#